data_AF-A0A5B9E5R3-F1
#
_entry.id   AF-A0A5B9E5R3-F1
#
_cell.length_a   1.000
_cell.length_b   1.000
_cell.length_c   1.000
_cell.angle_alpha   90.00
_cell.angle_beta   90.00
_cell.angle_gamma   90.00
#
_symmetry.space_group_name_H-M   'P 1'
#
loop_
_entity.id
_entity.type
_entity.pdbx_description
1 polymer ?
#
loop_
_entity_poly.entity_id
_entity_poly.type
_entity_poly.pdbx_seq_one_letter_code
_entity_poly.pdbx_strand_id
1 'polypeptide(L)'
;MTGNTSSFTTPDGRNVTIQIDDVGEEIKVLDDEENEVGSIRLSYIDCENDDYYKITWMYLDKQGDKFLRQGIGREALKLHNEFFRSPIVASDDDGIVKGDGSHLTGDAPGFINVMRKEGLVCSSAFDETPEDDG
;
A
#
# COMPACT_ATOMS: atom_id res chain seq x y z
N MET A 1 14.28 13.15 15.06
CA MET A 1 13.74 11.86 14.60
C MET A 1 12.24 12.02 14.64
N THR A 2 11.66 12.60 13.60
CA THR A 2 10.24 12.89 13.50
C THR A 2 9.63 11.68 12.81
N GLY A 3 8.73 10.99 13.51
CA GLY A 3 8.39 9.60 13.25
C GLY A 3 7.71 9.37 11.91
N ASN A 4 8.08 8.27 11.27
CA ASN A 4 7.37 7.64 10.15
C ASN A 4 6.09 6.96 10.68
N THR A 5 5.33 7.66 11.53
CA THR A 5 4.23 7.08 12.32
C THR A 5 3.08 8.06 12.43
N SER A 6 1.86 7.57 12.22
CA SER A 6 0.63 8.34 12.37
C SER A 6 -0.42 7.55 13.14
N SER A 7 -1.24 8.22 13.94
CA SER A 7 -2.40 7.62 14.59
C SER A 7 -3.66 7.92 13.79
N PHE A 8 -4.52 6.93 13.62
CA PHE A 8 -5.78 7.05 12.91
C PHE A 8 -6.92 6.45 13.74
N THR A 9 -8.02 7.19 13.87
CA THR A 9 -9.25 6.71 14.49
C THR A 9 -10.22 6.28 13.40
N THR A 10 -10.62 5.02 13.43
CA THR A 10 -11.59 4.44 12.49
C THR A 10 -12.98 5.06 12.68
N PRO A 11 -13.87 4.98 11.66
CA PRO A 11 -15.27 5.41 11.78
C PRO A 11 -16.03 4.76 12.95
N ASP A 12 -15.66 3.54 13.36
CA ASP A 12 -16.24 2.85 14.51
C ASP A 12 -15.51 3.08 15.84
N GLY A 13 -14.56 4.01 15.87
CA GLY A 13 -13.94 4.53 17.09
C GLY A 13 -12.73 3.74 17.59
N ARG A 14 -12.23 2.76 16.83
CA ARG A 14 -10.97 2.08 17.14
C ARG A 14 -9.79 2.95 16.75
N ASN A 15 -8.74 2.91 17.54
CA ASN A 15 -7.49 3.57 17.21
C ASN A 15 -6.52 2.56 16.62
N VAL A 16 -5.81 2.98 15.58
CA VAL A 16 -4.69 2.25 15.02
C VAL A 16 -3.48 3.17 14.89
N THR A 17 -2.30 2.56 14.96
CA THR A 17 -1.04 3.22 14.66
C THR A 17 -0.52 2.70 13.32
N ILE A 18 -0.24 3.61 12.41
CA ILE A 18 0.36 3.32 11.10
C ILE A 18 1.84 3.66 11.20
N GLN A 19 2.71 2.71 10.90
CA GLN A 19 4.17 2.87 10.94
C GLN A 19 4.75 2.54 9.58
N ILE A 20 5.65 3.37 9.06
CA ILE A 20 6.40 3.12 7.83
C ILE A 20 7.86 2.91 8.21
N ASP A 21 8.52 1.91 7.61
CA ASP A 21 9.96 1.75 7.79
C ASP A 21 10.74 2.90 7.12
N ASP A 22 12.05 2.94 7.35
CA ASP A 22 12.90 4.05 6.89
C ASP A 22 13.10 4.07 5.36
N VAL A 23 12.79 2.97 4.69
CA VAL A 23 12.97 2.80 3.23
C VAL A 23 11.65 2.84 2.45
N GLY A 24 10.51 2.84 3.13
CA GLY A 24 9.18 2.91 2.51
C GLY A 24 8.68 1.59 1.95
N GLU A 25 9.29 0.46 2.30
CA GLU A 25 8.94 -0.86 1.77
C GLU A 25 7.96 -1.63 2.65
N GLU A 26 7.76 -1.21 3.89
CA GLU A 26 6.75 -1.78 4.78
C GLU A 26 5.96 -0.70 5.53
N ILE A 27 4.64 -0.75 5.40
CA ILE A 27 3.69 0.02 6.19
C ILE A 27 2.95 -0.94 7.12
N LYS A 28 3.26 -0.91 8.43
CA LYS A 28 2.57 -1.71 9.45
C LYS A 28 1.40 -0.95 10.04
N VAL A 29 0.34 -1.69 10.35
CA VAL A 29 -0.79 -1.19 11.12
C VAL A 29 -0.87 -1.98 12.42
N LEU A 30 -0.85 -1.26 13.54
CA LEU A 30 -0.93 -1.80 14.90
C LEU A 30 -2.23 -1.35 15.55
N ASP A 31 -2.82 -2.21 16.40
CA ASP A 31 -3.90 -1.80 17.30
C ASP A 31 -3.36 -0.99 18.51
N ASP A 32 -4.25 -0.69 19.45
CA ASP A 32 -3.95 0.04 20.68
C ASP A 32 -3.07 -0.74 21.68
N GLU A 33 -2.98 -2.06 21.52
CA GLU A 33 -2.12 -2.96 22.28
C GLU A 33 -0.78 -3.24 21.56
N GLU A 34 -0.46 -2.48 20.51
CA GLU A 34 0.72 -2.65 19.65
C GLU A 34 0.79 -3.99 18.90
N ASN A 35 -0.32 -4.72 18.80
CA ASN A 35 -0.39 -5.93 18.01
C ASN A 35 -0.63 -5.60 16.54
N GLU A 36 0.05 -6.30 15.63
CA GLU A 36 -0.16 -6.11 14.20
C GLU A 36 -1.57 -6.55 13.78
N VAL A 37 -2.24 -5.68 13.01
CA VAL A 37 -3.56 -5.95 12.41
C VAL A 37 -3.47 -6.13 10.90
N GLY A 38 -2.43 -5.55 10.29
CA GLY A 38 -2.22 -5.58 8.85
C GLY A 38 -0.89 -4.97 8.44
N SER A 39 -0.55 -5.14 7.17
CA SER A 39 0.64 -4.54 6.56
C SER A 39 0.40 -4.30 5.07
N ILE A 40 1.08 -3.28 4.52
CA ILE A 40 1.26 -3.08 3.08
C ILE A 40 2.77 -3.20 2.82
N ARG A 41 3.16 -4.14 1.97
CA ARG A 41 4.52 -4.31 1.49
C ARG A 41 4.65 -3.75 0.10
N LEU A 42 5.74 -3.02 -0.10
CA LEU A 42 6.10 -2.40 -1.35
C LEU A 42 7.51 -2.84 -1.75
N SER A 43 7.78 -2.84 -3.04
CA SER A 43 9.13 -2.94 -3.59
C SER A 43 9.49 -1.59 -4.18
N TYR A 44 10.62 -1.03 -3.79
CA TYR A 44 11.18 0.12 -4.50
C TYR A 44 11.70 -0.33 -5.87
N ILE A 45 11.33 0.40 -6.92
CA ILE A 45 11.84 0.19 -8.27
C ILE A 45 12.54 1.47 -8.71
N ASP A 46 13.85 1.35 -8.94
CA ASP A 46 14.69 2.40 -9.52
C ASP A 46 14.58 2.33 -11.04
N CYS A 47 14.18 3.44 -11.67
CA CYS A 47 13.96 3.52 -13.11
C CYS A 47 14.53 4.82 -13.66
N GLU A 48 15.04 4.78 -14.89
CA GLU A 48 15.70 5.94 -15.52
C GLU A 48 14.80 7.19 -15.60
N ASN A 49 13.48 6.99 -15.70
CA ASN A 49 12.52 8.07 -15.90
C ASN A 49 11.87 8.57 -14.60
N ASP A 50 11.53 7.69 -13.67
CA ASP A 50 10.97 8.03 -12.35
C ASP A 50 10.92 6.78 -11.47
N ASP A 51 11.43 6.89 -10.23
CA ASP A 51 11.38 5.81 -9.25
C ASP A 51 9.98 5.66 -8.65
N TYR A 52 9.56 4.44 -8.35
CA TYR A 52 8.24 4.15 -7.79
C TYR A 52 8.24 3.00 -6.78
N TYR A 53 7.18 2.93 -5.99
CA TYR A 53 6.93 1.84 -5.07
C TYR A 53 5.82 0.94 -5.60
N LYS A 54 6.10 -0.34 -5.82
CA LYS A 54 5.12 -1.33 -6.27
C LYS A 54 4.55 -2.11 -5.09
N ILE A 55 3.23 -2.07 -4.88
CA ILE A 55 2.56 -2.91 -3.88
C ILE A 55 2.74 -4.39 -4.25
N THR A 56 3.41 -5.14 -3.39
CA THR A 56 3.67 -6.58 -3.56
C THR A 56 2.79 -7.44 -2.68
N TRP A 57 2.38 -6.93 -1.51
CA TRP A 57 1.47 -7.66 -0.64
C TRP A 57 0.71 -6.69 0.25
N MET A 58 -0.56 -6.96 0.52
CA MET A 58 -1.31 -6.20 1.51
C MET A 58 -2.35 -7.06 2.20
N TYR A 59 -2.57 -6.79 3.48
CA TYR A 59 -3.60 -7.44 4.28
C TYR A 59 -3.95 -6.57 5.49
N LEU A 60 -5.18 -6.73 6.01
CA LEU A 60 -5.67 -6.01 7.19
C LEU A 60 -6.59 -6.88 8.06
N ASP A 61 -6.59 -8.18 7.78
CA ASP A 61 -7.45 -9.19 8.39
C ASP A 61 -6.68 -10.12 9.35
N LYS A 62 -5.48 -9.74 9.80
CA LYS A 62 -4.65 -10.55 10.72
C LYS A 62 -5.40 -10.89 12.00
N GLN A 63 -6.26 -9.98 12.44
CA GLN A 63 -7.13 -10.13 13.61
C GLN A 63 -8.62 -10.28 13.25
N GLY A 64 -8.91 -10.83 12.07
CA GLY A 64 -10.26 -10.91 11.51
C GLY A 64 -10.70 -9.63 10.81
N ASP A 65 -11.98 -9.55 10.47
CA ASP A 65 -12.54 -8.54 9.57
C ASP A 65 -12.82 -7.17 10.21
N LYS A 66 -12.65 -7.04 11.54
CA LYS A 66 -13.00 -5.83 12.32
C LYS A 66 -12.28 -4.54 11.90
N PHE A 67 -11.15 -4.65 11.20
CA PHE A 67 -10.38 -3.51 10.68
C PHE A 67 -10.58 -3.26 9.18
N LEU A 68 -11.23 -4.19 8.48
CA LEU A 68 -11.51 -4.04 7.06
C LEU A 68 -12.51 -2.91 6.80
N ARG A 69 -12.33 -2.22 5.66
CA ARG A 69 -13.25 -1.18 5.17
C ARG A 69 -13.43 0.03 6.11
N GLN A 70 -12.48 0.26 7.01
CA GLN A 70 -12.47 1.39 7.96
C GLN A 70 -11.63 2.60 7.51
N GLY A 71 -11.13 2.60 6.27
CA GLY A 71 -10.29 3.69 5.74
C GLY A 71 -8.80 3.61 6.12
N ILE A 72 -8.39 2.61 6.89
CA ILE A 72 -6.99 2.44 7.34
C ILE A 72 -6.02 2.32 6.16
N GLY A 73 -6.32 1.46 5.17
CA GLY A 73 -5.44 1.30 4.01
C GLY A 73 -5.27 2.59 3.19
N ARG A 74 -6.31 3.42 3.13
CA ARG A 74 -6.23 4.73 2.48
C ARG A 74 -5.28 5.66 3.24
N GLU A 75 -5.41 5.70 4.56
CA GLU A 75 -4.57 6.55 5.40
C GLU A 75 -3.11 6.10 5.38
N ALA A 76 -2.86 4.79 5.31
CA ALA A 76 -1.53 4.22 5.15
C ALA A 76 -0.85 4.69 3.86
N LEU A 77 -1.56 4.64 2.72
CA LEU A 77 -1.02 5.10 1.43
C LEU A 77 -0.82 6.61 1.37
N LYS A 78 -1.71 7.40 2.00
CA LYS A 78 -1.52 8.85 2.13
C LYS A 78 -0.25 9.18 2.90
N LEU A 79 -0.06 8.54 4.05
CA LEU A 79 1.12 8.75 4.87
C LEU A 79 2.39 8.43 4.08
N HIS A 80 2.41 7.32 3.35
CA HIS A 80 3.54 6.95 2.50
C HIS A 80 3.83 8.00 1.42
N ASN A 81 2.80 8.42 0.66
CA ASN A 81 2.93 9.48 -0.34
C ASN A 81 3.45 10.81 0.25
N GLU A 82 3.05 11.17 1.48
CA GLU A 82 3.51 12.37 2.17
C GLU A 82 5.01 12.32 2.51
N PHE A 83 5.50 11.15 2.95
CA PHE A 83 6.90 10.96 3.34
C PHE A 83 7.83 10.77 2.14
N PHE A 84 7.51 9.85 1.24
CA PHE A 84 8.42 9.43 0.17
C PHE A 84 8.26 10.24 -1.10
N ARG A 85 7.08 10.82 -1.34
CA ARG A 85 6.77 11.63 -2.54
C ARG A 85 7.05 10.94 -3.87
N SER A 86 7.17 9.61 -3.87
CA SER A 86 7.28 8.77 -5.07
C SER A 86 5.94 8.11 -5.37
N PRO A 87 5.61 7.88 -6.65
CA PRO A 87 4.40 7.16 -7.03
C PRO A 87 4.29 5.78 -6.39
N ILE A 88 3.08 5.42 -5.97
CA ILE A 88 2.74 4.04 -5.59
C ILE A 88 1.99 3.39 -6.75
N VAL A 89 2.43 2.20 -7.17
CA VAL A 89 1.83 1.42 -8.25
C VAL A 89 1.34 0.09 -7.69
N ALA A 90 0.28 -0.46 -8.28
CA ALA A 90 -0.16 -1.83 -8.03
C ALA A 90 -0.40 -2.53 -9.37
N SER A 91 -0.18 -3.84 -9.42
CA SER A 91 -0.56 -4.67 -10.56
C SER A 91 -2.05 -4.53 -10.88
N ASP A 92 -2.41 -4.74 -12.14
CA ASP A 92 -3.81 -4.89 -12.50
C ASP A 92 -4.39 -6.20 -11.98
N ASP A 93 -5.71 -6.20 -11.80
CA ASP A 93 -6.49 -7.41 -11.54
C ASP A 93 -6.73 -8.13 -12.87
N ASP A 94 -5.74 -8.89 -13.30
CA ASP A 94 -5.79 -9.75 -14.49
C ASP A 94 -6.17 -11.21 -14.16
N GLY A 95 -6.42 -11.50 -12.88
CA GLY A 95 -6.66 -12.85 -12.37
C GLY A 95 -5.43 -13.77 -12.42
N ILE A 96 -4.24 -13.24 -12.74
CA ILE A 96 -2.99 -14.00 -12.86
C ILE A 96 -2.24 -13.94 -11.53
N VAL A 97 -1.93 -15.11 -10.98
CA VAL A 97 -1.05 -15.22 -9.80
C VAL A 97 0.39 -14.96 -10.22
N LYS A 98 0.97 -13.89 -9.70
CA LYS A 98 2.37 -13.50 -9.95
C LYS A 98 3.26 -14.04 -8.84
N GLY A 99 4.44 -14.56 -9.22
CA GLY A 99 5.40 -15.17 -8.29
C GLY A 99 6.05 -14.18 -7.31
N ASP A 100 5.98 -12.88 -7.62
CA ASP A 100 6.47 -11.78 -6.77
C ASP A 100 5.46 -11.37 -5.66
N GLY A 101 4.29 -12.01 -5.61
CA GLY A 101 3.24 -11.71 -4.65
C GLY A 101 2.25 -10.62 -5.08
N SER A 102 2.56 -9.83 -6.12
CA SER A 102 1.80 -8.63 -6.51
C SER A 102 0.42 -8.88 -7.12
N HIS A 103 -0.08 -10.12 -7.09
CA HIS A 103 -1.42 -10.44 -7.56
C HIS A 103 -2.47 -9.99 -6.54
N LEU A 104 -3.49 -9.27 -7.01
CA LEU A 104 -4.55 -8.77 -6.15
C LEU A 104 -5.53 -9.89 -5.81
N THR A 105 -5.83 -10.07 -4.53
CA THR A 105 -6.78 -11.09 -4.04
C THR A 105 -7.75 -10.53 -3.01
N GLY A 106 -8.86 -11.22 -2.78
CA GLY A 106 -9.87 -10.81 -1.80
C GLY A 106 -10.45 -9.44 -2.12
N ASP A 107 -10.38 -8.51 -1.16
CA ASP A 107 -10.87 -7.13 -1.33
C ASP A 107 -9.88 -6.21 -2.09
N ALA A 108 -8.65 -6.68 -2.36
CA ALA A 108 -7.58 -5.84 -2.91
C ALA A 108 -7.92 -5.21 -4.28
N PRO A 109 -8.53 -5.91 -5.26
CA PRO A 109 -8.90 -5.28 -6.54
C PRO A 109 -9.83 -4.08 -6.39
N GLY A 110 -10.88 -4.24 -5.57
CA GLY A 110 -11.83 -3.17 -5.29
C GLY A 110 -11.19 -2.00 -4.57
N PHE A 111 -10.32 -2.28 -3.59
CA PHE A 111 -9.55 -1.27 -2.88
C PHE A 111 -8.63 -0.47 -3.81
N ILE A 112 -7.79 -1.15 -4.61
CA ILE A 112 -6.84 -0.49 -5.53
C ILE A 112 -7.56 0.38 -6.55
N ASN A 113 -8.70 -0.07 -7.10
CA ASN A 113 -9.50 0.74 -8.02
C ASN A 113 -9.98 2.06 -7.39
N VAL A 114 -10.39 2.04 -6.10
CA VAL A 114 -10.78 3.25 -5.38
C VAL A 114 -9.56 4.15 -5.15
N MET A 115 -8.42 3.59 -4.75
CA MET A 115 -7.18 4.37 -4.53
C MET A 115 -6.65 5.02 -5.83
N ARG A 116 -6.80 4.34 -6.97
CA ARG A 116 -6.49 4.89 -8.30
C ARG A 116 -7.38 6.09 -8.65
N LYS A 117 -8.69 5.99 -8.40
CA LYS A 117 -9.63 7.11 -8.60
C LYS A 117 -9.33 8.30 -7.70
N GLU A 118 -8.74 8.05 -6.53
CA GLU A 118 -8.34 9.08 -5.56
C GLU A 118 -6.92 9.62 -5.81
N GLY A 119 -6.18 9.09 -6.79
CA GLY A 119 -4.82 9.51 -7.11
C GLY A 119 -3.76 9.06 -6.09
N LEU A 120 -4.09 8.12 -5.21
CA LEU A 120 -3.16 7.57 -4.22
C LEU A 120 -2.34 6.40 -4.76
N VAL A 121 -2.83 5.74 -5.81
CA VAL A 121 -2.15 4.67 -6.54
C VAL A 121 -2.22 4.98 -8.03
N CYS A 122 -1.10 4.87 -8.73
CA CYS A 122 -1.01 5.05 -10.17
C CYS A 122 -1.41 3.78 -10.94
N SER A 123 -1.67 3.93 -12.24
CA SER A 123 -1.88 2.79 -13.14
C SER A 123 -0.60 1.98 -13.32
N SER A 124 -0.76 0.69 -13.62
CA SER A 124 0.31 -0.22 -14.02
C SER A 124 1.09 0.22 -15.27
N ALA A 125 0.57 1.15 -16.08
CA ALA A 125 1.29 1.71 -17.23
C ALA A 125 2.59 2.46 -16.88
N PHE A 126 2.83 2.75 -15.58
CA PHE A 126 4.15 3.19 -15.10
C PHE A 126 5.19 2.05 -15.05
N ASP A 127 4.75 0.78 -15.09
CA ASP A 127 5.55 -0.45 -15.11
C ASP A 127 5.94 -0.85 -16.55
N GLU A 128 5.43 -0.16 -17.58
CA GLU A 128 5.84 -0.34 -18.97
C GLU A 128 7.20 0.33 -19.19
N THR A 129 8.28 -0.39 -18.91
CA THR A 129 9.58 -0.07 -19.52
C THR A 129 9.38 -0.09 -21.05
N PRO A 130 9.71 0.98 -21.81
CA PRO A 130 9.71 0.87 -23.26
C PRO A 130 10.64 -0.29 -23.64
N GLU A 131 10.12 -1.27 -24.37
CA GLU A 131 10.94 -2.33 -24.95
C GLU A 131 12.05 -1.65 -25.78
N ASP A 132 13.30 -1.91 -25.41
CA ASP A 132 14.48 -1.43 -26.11
C ASP A 132 14.56 -2.13 -27.47
N ASP A 133 14.03 -1.50 -28.52
CA ASP A 133 14.30 -1.85 -29.92
C ASP A 133 15.75 -1.41 -30.27
N GLY A 134 16.72 -2.26 -29.94
CA GLY A 134 18.15 -2.09 -30.24
C GLY A 134 18.82 -3.32 -30.86
#